data_AF-A0A8B9CDV1-F1
#
_entry.id   AF-A0A8B9CDV1-F1
#
_cell.length_a   1.000
_cell.length_b   1.000
_cell.length_c   1.000
_cell.angle_alpha   90.00
_cell.angle_beta   90.00
_cell.angle_gamma   90.00
#
_symmetry.space_group_name_H-M   'P 1'
#
loop_
_entity.id
_entity.type
_entity.pdbx_description
1 polymer ?
#
loop_
_entity_poly.entity_id
_entity_poly.type
_entity_poly.pdbx_seq_one_letter_code
_entity_poly.pdbx_strand_id
1 'polypeptide(L)'
;MSLLLSRSTQETHFHFGSWGLCTSTLQGGPQITSRVVLLHLCKTKRPEVIASRNQVRIIVFIASSFRVKKSKVKKKKKKRKKEDNNNLLKLRSKLDSRVASQLFVEHKHKLTYCEVPKVGCSNWKRIIFILQAGLEVEASEIEHDHIHQTSLIKRLAAYPPPVQEEFLNNYTKVMFTRHPLERLVSAYRDKLLHSEPYYSTTVANEIRAMFRKNKNSSEKVSFQEFVSFIIAKPMNTLDIHWKPMFLLCDPCNIHYDILGKYETLGLDSEHVLKAIGAPESLQYPSLKRYGSEKRTYGDITLEYLRQLSSEQIEKIKKLYEMDFLLFNYTMKYEDYFSLKS
;
A
#
# COMPACT_ATOMS: atom_id res chain seq x y z
N MET A 1 -24.49 58.06 36.39
CA MET A 1 -24.98 57.66 37.73
C MET A 1 -24.61 56.20 37.95
N SER A 2 -23.79 55.98 38.99
CA SER A 2 -23.41 54.75 39.70
C SER A 2 -24.62 53.82 39.99
N LEU A 3 -24.56 52.54 40.36
CA LEU A 3 -23.61 51.62 41.04
C LEU A 3 -23.90 50.18 40.52
N LEU A 4 -22.93 49.29 40.30
CA LEU A 4 -22.27 48.37 41.26
C LEU A 4 -23.21 47.53 42.14
N LEU A 5 -23.16 46.20 41.97
CA LEU A 5 -23.02 45.23 43.08
C LEU A 5 -22.47 43.89 42.56
N SER A 6 -21.56 43.34 43.36
CA SER A 6 -20.71 42.18 43.15
C SER A 6 -21.38 40.87 43.57
N ARG A 7 -20.84 39.73 43.08
CA ARG A 7 -20.44 38.59 43.93
C ARG A 7 -19.58 37.58 43.16
N SER A 8 -18.44 37.28 43.78
CA SER A 8 -17.46 36.26 43.44
C SER A 8 -17.91 34.87 43.90
N THR A 9 -17.46 33.83 43.20
CA THR A 9 -17.06 32.54 43.80
C THR A 9 -15.97 31.92 42.94
N GLN A 10 -14.89 31.50 43.60
CA GLN A 10 -13.70 30.84 43.08
C GLN A 10 -14.03 29.39 42.69
N GLU A 11 -13.32 28.82 41.71
CA GLU A 11 -12.86 27.43 41.80
C GLU A 11 -11.69 27.13 40.84
N THR A 12 -10.53 26.87 41.46
CA THR A 12 -9.45 25.93 41.11
C THR A 12 -8.90 25.86 39.67
N HIS A 13 -7.72 26.44 39.50
CA HIS A 13 -6.75 26.13 38.46
C HIS A 13 -6.12 24.74 38.67
N PHE A 14 -6.14 23.91 37.63
CA PHE A 14 -5.19 22.80 37.48
C PHE A 14 -4.19 23.13 36.36
N HIS A 15 -2.95 23.39 36.77
CA HIS A 15 -1.78 23.38 35.91
C HIS A 15 -1.50 21.96 35.43
N PHE A 16 -1.41 21.76 34.11
CA PHE A 16 -0.61 20.66 33.55
C PHE A 16 0.53 21.23 32.72
N GLY A 17 1.73 20.78 33.09
CA GLY A 17 3.01 21.35 32.71
C GLY A 17 3.33 21.29 31.22
N SER A 18 4.03 22.33 30.81
CA SER A 18 4.79 22.41 29.57
C SER A 18 5.85 21.32 29.55
N TRP A 19 5.69 20.32 28.68
CA TRP A 19 6.82 19.53 28.19
C TRP A 19 7.31 20.20 26.92
N GLY A 20 8.36 21.01 27.09
CA GLY A 20 9.09 21.61 25.99
C GLY A 20 9.68 20.53 25.11
N LEU A 21 9.24 20.49 23.85
CA LEU A 21 10.01 19.87 22.78
C LEU A 21 11.18 20.81 22.47
N CYS A 22 12.38 20.44 22.92
CA CYS A 22 13.61 20.99 22.37
C CYS A 22 13.65 20.69 20.88
N THR A 23 13.31 21.69 20.07
CA THR A 23 13.61 21.70 18.63
C THR A 23 15.07 22.09 18.47
N SER A 24 15.97 21.10 18.39
CA SER A 24 17.27 21.31 17.76
C SER A 24 17.06 21.32 16.25
N THR A 25 17.20 22.49 15.66
CA THR A 25 17.32 22.72 14.23
C THR A 25 18.50 21.93 13.67
N LEU A 26 18.21 20.87 12.91
CA LEU A 26 19.14 20.29 11.96
C LEU A 26 18.57 20.50 10.56
N GLN A 27 19.18 21.42 9.83
CA GLN A 27 19.01 21.58 8.39
C GLN A 27 19.50 20.30 7.68
N GLY A 28 18.68 19.76 6.79
CA GLY A 28 19.07 18.77 5.78
C GLY A 28 18.58 17.34 5.99
N GLY A 29 17.51 16.96 5.26
CA GLY A 29 17.20 15.57 4.91
C GLY A 29 15.79 15.07 5.27
N PRO A 30 14.93 14.71 4.30
CA PRO A 30 13.64 14.08 4.58
C PRO A 30 13.71 12.55 4.39
N GLN A 31 14.15 11.79 5.40
CA GLN A 31 14.11 10.31 5.34
C GLN A 31 13.84 9.59 6.68
N ILE A 32 14.03 10.24 7.84
CA ILE A 32 14.05 9.50 9.14
C ILE A 32 12.66 9.38 9.78
N THR A 33 11.76 10.35 9.57
CA THR A 33 10.44 10.38 10.23
C THR A 33 9.45 9.38 9.64
N SER A 34 9.43 9.18 8.32
CA SER A 34 8.54 8.22 7.65
C SER A 34 8.87 6.75 7.99
N ARG A 35 10.15 6.44 8.22
CA ARG A 35 10.65 5.08 8.45
C ARG A 35 10.21 4.50 9.81
N VAL A 36 10.12 5.35 10.84
CA VAL A 36 9.68 4.94 12.20
C VAL A 36 8.17 4.68 12.24
N VAL A 37 7.37 5.49 11.53
CA VAL A 37 5.91 5.36 11.48
C VAL A 37 5.48 4.06 10.79
N LEU A 38 6.12 3.70 9.66
CA LEU A 38 5.82 2.48 8.91
C LEU A 38 6.02 1.22 9.77
N LEU A 39 7.15 1.13 10.49
CA LEU A 39 7.49 -0.01 11.35
C LEU A 39 6.56 -0.14 12.58
N HIS A 40 6.05 0.97 13.11
CA HIS A 40 5.15 0.94 14.27
C HIS A 40 3.73 0.47 13.88
N LEU A 41 3.21 0.97 12.75
CA LEU A 41 1.88 0.59 12.24
C LEU A 41 1.83 -0.89 11.84
N CYS A 42 2.89 -1.40 11.20
CA CYS A 42 2.95 -2.80 10.77
C CYS A 42 2.99 -3.81 11.93
N LYS A 43 3.37 -3.39 13.15
CA LYS A 43 3.43 -4.28 14.33
C LYS A 43 2.11 -4.43 15.08
N THR A 44 1.09 -3.61 14.80
CA THR A 44 -0.04 -3.42 15.73
C THR A 44 -1.35 -4.15 15.44
N LYS A 45 -1.54 -4.93 14.36
CA LYS A 45 -2.82 -5.64 14.16
C LYS A 45 -2.71 -7.04 13.55
N ARG A 46 -2.82 -8.06 14.42
CA ARG A 46 -3.62 -9.26 14.12
C ARG A 46 -5.09 -8.92 14.42
N PRO A 47 -6.07 -9.37 13.64
CA PRO A 47 -7.47 -9.26 14.03
C PRO A 47 -7.74 -10.31 15.12
N GLU A 48 -7.69 -9.92 16.39
CA GLU A 48 -8.32 -10.70 17.45
C GLU A 48 -9.78 -10.27 17.59
N VAL A 49 -10.66 -11.26 17.45
CA VAL A 49 -12.11 -11.19 17.69
C VAL A 49 -12.32 -10.75 19.14
N ILE A 50 -12.87 -9.55 19.34
CA ILE A 50 -13.25 -9.06 20.66
C ILE A 50 -14.53 -9.80 21.08
N ALA A 51 -14.37 -10.88 21.83
CA ALA A 51 -15.44 -11.44 22.64
C ALA A 51 -15.52 -10.65 23.95
N SER A 52 -16.68 -10.06 24.20
CA SER A 52 -16.99 -9.41 25.47
C SER A 52 -16.98 -10.43 26.62
N ARG A 53 -16.52 -10.01 27.81
CA ARG A 53 -17.30 -10.14 29.05
C ARG A 53 -16.61 -9.54 30.27
N ASN A 54 -17.44 -8.81 30.98
CA ASN A 54 -17.30 -8.33 32.33
C ASN A 54 -17.10 -9.47 33.35
N GLN A 55 -16.49 -9.07 34.47
CA GLN A 55 -16.47 -9.71 35.80
C GLN A 55 -15.53 -10.91 36.02
N VAL A 56 -14.48 -10.67 36.80
CA VAL A 56 -13.84 -11.71 37.62
C VAL A 56 -13.79 -11.22 39.07
N ARG A 57 -14.65 -11.80 39.91
CA ARG A 57 -14.46 -11.86 41.36
C ARG A 57 -13.67 -13.14 41.68
N ILE A 58 -12.55 -12.93 42.38
CA ILE A 58 -11.93 -13.70 43.47
C ILE A 58 -12.42 -15.16 43.65
N ILE A 59 -11.48 -16.10 43.69
CA ILE A 59 -11.33 -17.13 44.75
C ILE A 59 -9.91 -17.74 44.67
N VAL A 60 -9.23 -17.73 45.82
CA VAL A 60 -7.95 -18.40 46.16
C VAL A 60 -8.27 -19.76 46.83
N PHE A 61 -7.28 -20.65 46.95
CA PHE A 61 -7.24 -21.97 47.65
C PHE A 61 -7.47 -23.19 46.72
N ILE A 62 -6.68 -24.28 46.67
CA ILE A 62 -5.63 -24.88 47.52
C ILE A 62 -4.59 -25.57 46.62
N ALA A 63 -3.32 -25.55 47.03
CA ALA A 63 -2.26 -26.39 46.50
C ALA A 63 -2.24 -27.75 47.20
N SER A 64 -2.14 -28.85 46.46
CA SER A 64 -1.12 -29.93 46.63
C SER A 64 -1.54 -31.23 45.93
N SER A 65 -0.52 -31.99 45.52
CA SER A 65 -0.55 -33.33 44.89
C SER A 65 -0.45 -33.37 43.35
N PHE A 66 0.24 -34.40 42.85
CA PHE A 66 0.80 -34.60 41.50
C PHE A 66 2.14 -33.91 41.19
N ARG A 67 3.16 -34.24 42.01
CA ARG A 67 4.58 -33.99 41.73
C ARG A 67 5.32 -35.26 41.25
N VAL A 68 4.76 -36.08 40.33
CA VAL A 68 5.55 -37.16 39.68
C VAL A 68 5.30 -37.35 38.16
N LYS A 69 4.39 -36.61 37.52
CA LYS A 69 4.26 -36.58 36.02
C LYS A 69 4.64 -35.24 35.38
N LYS A 70 5.32 -34.33 36.11
CA LYS A 70 5.66 -32.98 35.61
C LYS A 70 6.97 -32.89 34.81
N SER A 71 7.90 -33.85 34.88
CA SER A 71 9.20 -33.74 34.18
C SER A 71 9.15 -34.15 32.71
N LYS A 72 8.50 -35.28 32.36
CA LYS A 72 8.31 -35.73 30.96
C LYS A 72 7.31 -34.85 30.20
N VAL A 73 6.25 -34.37 30.84
CA VAL A 73 5.26 -33.46 30.24
C VAL A 73 5.84 -32.05 30.03
N LYS A 74 6.67 -31.53 30.95
CA LYS A 74 7.38 -30.24 30.73
C LYS A 74 8.41 -30.34 29.60
N LYS A 75 9.15 -31.45 29.46
CA LYS A 75 10.07 -31.66 28.32
C LYS A 75 9.32 -31.78 26.99
N LYS A 76 8.21 -32.55 26.93
CA LYS A 76 7.35 -32.63 25.72
C LYS A 76 6.71 -31.28 25.37
N LYS A 77 6.21 -30.51 26.35
CA LYS A 77 5.66 -29.16 26.13
C LYS A 77 6.74 -28.15 25.69
N LYS A 78 7.96 -28.23 26.22
CA LYS A 78 9.09 -27.36 25.82
C LYS A 78 9.61 -27.72 24.43
N LYS A 79 9.60 -29.01 24.06
CA LYS A 79 9.95 -29.50 22.71
C LYS A 79 8.90 -29.09 21.67
N ARG A 80 7.61 -29.31 21.95
CA ARG A 80 6.49 -28.80 21.12
C ARG A 80 6.54 -27.27 20.97
N LYS A 81 6.72 -26.52 22.05
CA LYS A 81 6.82 -25.05 21.98
C LYS A 81 8.04 -24.55 21.19
N LYS A 82 9.13 -25.34 21.15
CA LYS A 82 10.33 -25.05 20.33
C LYS A 82 10.12 -25.44 18.86
N GLU A 83 9.46 -26.56 18.58
CA GLU A 83 9.03 -26.95 17.23
C GLU A 83 7.99 -25.98 16.66
N ASP A 84 7.01 -25.56 17.46
CA ASP A 84 5.99 -24.58 17.08
C ASP A 84 6.62 -23.21 16.82
N ASN A 85 7.58 -22.76 17.65
CA ASN A 85 8.33 -21.53 17.39
C ASN A 85 9.23 -21.65 16.15
N ASN A 86 9.90 -22.80 15.95
CA ASN A 86 10.70 -23.02 14.75
C ASN A 86 9.83 -23.08 13.49
N ASN A 87 8.64 -23.67 13.55
CA ASN A 87 7.69 -23.69 12.46
C ASN A 87 7.08 -22.30 12.22
N LEU A 88 6.82 -21.51 13.25
CA LEU A 88 6.36 -20.13 13.14
C LEU A 88 7.45 -19.20 12.56
N LEU A 89 8.72 -19.42 12.92
CA LEU A 89 9.88 -18.73 12.34
C LEU A 89 10.12 -19.16 10.89
N LYS A 90 9.96 -20.45 10.58
CA LYS A 90 10.07 -21.01 9.23
C LYS A 90 8.90 -20.64 8.32
N LEU A 91 7.72 -20.37 8.89
CA LEU A 91 6.56 -19.81 8.18
C LEU A 91 6.72 -18.29 7.97
N ARG A 92 7.37 -17.58 8.90
CA ARG A 92 7.76 -16.18 8.74
C ARG A 92 8.90 -15.96 7.76
N SER A 93 9.75 -16.96 7.52
CA SER A 93 10.91 -16.82 6.61
C SER A 93 10.55 -16.97 5.13
N LYS A 94 9.35 -17.46 4.79
CA LYS A 94 8.95 -17.64 3.39
C LYS A 94 8.07 -16.47 2.95
N LEU A 95 8.61 -15.65 2.04
CA LEU A 95 7.86 -14.59 1.37
C LEU A 95 6.59 -15.15 0.72
N ASP A 96 5.47 -14.43 0.84
CA ASP A 96 4.22 -14.79 0.16
C ASP A 96 4.46 -14.81 -1.35
N SER A 97 4.08 -15.90 -2.02
CA SER A 97 4.34 -16.08 -3.46
C SER A 97 3.67 -15.01 -4.32
N ARG A 98 2.56 -14.41 -3.85
CA ARG A 98 1.87 -13.31 -4.54
C ARG A 98 2.69 -12.03 -4.44
N VAL A 99 3.29 -11.76 -3.28
CA VAL A 99 4.21 -10.63 -3.09
C VAL A 99 5.48 -10.84 -3.90
N ALA A 100 6.06 -12.05 -3.88
CA ALA A 100 7.19 -12.40 -4.74
C ALA A 100 6.89 -12.21 -6.23
N SER A 101 5.65 -12.47 -6.64
CA SER A 101 5.19 -12.24 -8.01
C SER A 101 5.01 -10.76 -8.33
N GLN A 102 4.90 -9.88 -7.33
CA GLN A 102 4.79 -8.44 -7.53
C GLN A 102 6.15 -7.75 -7.75
N LEU A 103 7.24 -8.42 -7.38
CA LEU A 103 8.59 -7.85 -7.40
C LEU A 103 9.33 -8.24 -8.68
N PHE A 104 9.83 -7.25 -9.40
CA PHE A 104 10.79 -7.44 -10.49
C PHE A 104 12.22 -7.37 -9.95
N VAL A 105 13.11 -8.14 -10.56
CA VAL A 105 14.53 -8.21 -10.20
C VAL A 105 15.38 -7.84 -11.40
N GLU A 106 16.25 -6.87 -11.21
CA GLU A 106 17.27 -6.41 -12.16
C GLU A 106 18.63 -6.66 -11.52
N HIS A 107 19.44 -7.55 -12.13
CA HIS A 107 20.67 -8.03 -11.50
C HIS A 107 21.85 -7.10 -11.69
N LYS A 108 21.95 -6.38 -12.82
CA LYS A 108 23.13 -5.60 -13.19
C LYS A 108 23.37 -4.45 -12.20
N HIS A 109 22.29 -3.79 -11.76
CA HIS A 109 22.31 -2.67 -10.82
C HIS A 109 21.74 -3.05 -9.45
N LYS A 110 21.55 -4.35 -9.19
CA LYS A 110 21.02 -4.91 -7.94
C LYS A 110 19.73 -4.19 -7.48
N LEU A 111 18.74 -4.10 -8.37
CA LEU A 111 17.46 -3.47 -8.11
C LEU A 111 16.35 -4.52 -7.93
N THR A 112 15.58 -4.39 -6.86
CA THR A 112 14.30 -5.08 -6.68
C THR A 112 13.18 -4.03 -6.69
N TYR A 113 12.30 -4.08 -7.69
CA TYR A 113 11.22 -3.09 -7.86
C TYR A 113 9.86 -3.72 -7.62
N CYS A 114 9.08 -3.20 -6.68
CA CYS A 114 7.69 -3.64 -6.50
C CYS A 114 6.76 -2.94 -7.47
N GLU A 115 6.13 -3.72 -8.34
CA GLU A 115 5.12 -3.21 -9.25
C GLU A 115 3.87 -2.81 -8.48
N VAL A 116 3.48 -1.54 -8.56
CA VAL A 116 2.14 -1.12 -8.18
C VAL A 116 1.43 -0.58 -9.42
N PRO A 117 0.29 -1.15 -9.84
CA PRO A 117 -0.42 -0.58 -10.97
C PRO A 117 -0.90 0.85 -10.69
N LYS A 118 -0.88 1.68 -11.74
CA LYS A 118 -1.35 3.08 -11.76
C LYS A 118 -0.48 4.09 -11.00
N VAL A 119 0.77 3.71 -10.72
CA VAL A 119 1.81 4.61 -10.19
C VAL A 119 3.02 4.75 -11.14
N GLY A 120 2.81 4.61 -12.45
CA GLY A 120 3.88 4.70 -13.44
C GLY A 120 4.68 3.40 -13.66
N CYS A 121 4.13 2.25 -13.24
CA CYS A 121 4.81 0.97 -13.33
C CYS A 121 5.19 0.54 -14.76
N SER A 122 4.43 0.89 -15.80
CA SER A 122 4.80 0.55 -17.19
C SER A 122 6.09 1.22 -17.63
N ASN A 123 6.34 2.45 -17.19
CA ASN A 123 7.59 3.17 -17.49
C ASN A 123 8.75 2.60 -16.67
N TRP A 124 8.52 2.19 -15.42
CA TRP A 124 9.50 1.43 -14.65
C TRP A 124 9.87 0.10 -15.29
N LYS A 125 8.91 -0.62 -15.89
CA LYS A 125 9.22 -1.85 -16.63
C LYS A 125 10.12 -1.57 -17.84
N ARG A 126 9.91 -0.47 -18.56
CA ARG A 126 10.78 -0.07 -19.69
C ARG A 126 12.19 0.18 -19.22
N ILE A 127 12.36 0.94 -18.15
CA ILE A 127 13.66 1.18 -17.51
C ILE A 127 14.34 -0.13 -17.13
N ILE A 128 13.63 -1.01 -16.40
CA ILE A 128 14.19 -2.30 -15.99
C ILE A 128 14.61 -3.12 -17.22
N PHE A 129 13.78 -3.15 -18.27
CA PHE A 129 14.11 -3.84 -19.51
C PHE A 129 15.37 -3.28 -20.18
N ILE A 130 15.50 -1.97 -20.30
CA ILE A 130 16.69 -1.30 -20.86
C ILE A 130 17.93 -1.66 -20.05
N LEU A 131 17.84 -1.58 -18.71
CA LEU A 131 18.95 -1.89 -17.81
C LEU A 131 19.39 -3.36 -17.93
N GLN A 132 18.45 -4.30 -18.03
CA GLN A 132 18.75 -5.73 -18.18
C GLN A 132 19.37 -6.06 -19.53
N ALA A 133 18.83 -5.48 -20.59
CA ALA A 133 19.28 -5.71 -21.95
C ALA A 133 20.57 -4.92 -22.29
N GLY A 134 20.94 -3.95 -21.46
CA GLY A 134 22.09 -3.07 -21.70
C GLY A 134 21.93 -2.23 -22.96
N LEU A 135 20.70 -1.81 -23.26
CA LEU A 135 20.39 -1.02 -24.45
C LEU A 135 20.70 0.45 -24.21
N GLU A 136 21.18 1.12 -25.26
CA GLU A 136 21.35 2.57 -25.32
C GLU A 136 20.21 3.19 -26.14
N VAL A 137 18.97 2.98 -25.69
CA VAL A 137 17.75 3.47 -26.36
C VAL A 137 16.91 4.26 -25.38
N GLU A 138 16.12 5.21 -25.89
CA GLU A 138 15.18 5.94 -25.06
C GLU A 138 14.01 5.05 -24.64
N ALA A 139 13.55 5.17 -23.40
CA ALA A 139 12.43 4.39 -22.92
C ALA A 139 11.12 4.66 -23.69
N SER A 140 11.02 5.81 -24.38
CA SER A 140 9.94 6.12 -25.31
C SER A 140 9.86 5.23 -26.54
N GLU A 141 10.96 4.61 -26.95
CA GLU A 141 11.01 3.73 -28.12
C GLU A 141 10.40 2.35 -27.84
N ILE A 142 10.20 2.00 -26.56
CA ILE A 142 9.66 0.70 -26.17
C ILE A 142 8.13 0.75 -26.08
N GLU A 143 7.50 -0.01 -26.96
CA GLU A 143 6.06 -0.12 -27.06
C GLU A 143 5.39 -0.63 -25.77
N HIS A 144 4.20 -0.11 -25.49
CA HIS A 144 3.50 -0.40 -24.25
C HIS A 144 3.12 -1.87 -24.13
N ASP A 145 2.50 -2.46 -25.15
CA ASP A 145 2.04 -3.85 -25.05
C ASP A 145 3.20 -4.84 -24.98
N HIS A 146 4.34 -4.52 -25.63
CA HIS A 146 5.57 -5.33 -25.55
C HIS A 146 6.07 -5.48 -24.11
N ILE A 147 6.11 -4.39 -23.33
CA ILE A 147 6.62 -4.45 -21.95
C ILE A 147 5.70 -5.19 -20.99
N HIS A 148 4.43 -5.38 -21.37
CA HIS A 148 3.47 -6.14 -20.58
C HIS A 148 3.45 -7.63 -20.91
N GLN A 149 4.00 -8.03 -22.06
CA GLN A 149 4.02 -9.41 -22.54
C GLN A 149 5.41 -10.06 -22.48
N THR A 150 6.48 -9.26 -22.38
CA THR A 150 7.85 -9.78 -22.35
C THR A 150 8.12 -10.66 -21.13
N SER A 151 8.78 -11.81 -21.35
CA SER A 151 9.29 -12.69 -20.31
C SER A 151 10.72 -12.34 -19.89
N LEU A 152 11.33 -11.32 -20.50
CA LEU A 152 12.72 -10.96 -20.27
C LEU A 152 12.90 -10.32 -18.88
N ILE A 153 11.89 -9.58 -18.40
CA ILE A 153 11.90 -9.01 -17.06
C ILE A 153 11.53 -10.08 -16.04
N LYS A 154 12.53 -10.56 -15.28
CA LYS A 154 12.34 -11.60 -14.27
C LYS A 154 11.65 -11.07 -13.01
N ARG A 155 10.71 -11.85 -12.50
CA ARG A 155 10.07 -11.63 -11.19
C ARG A 155 10.77 -12.42 -10.10
N LEU A 156 10.73 -11.93 -8.85
CA LEU A 156 11.34 -12.60 -7.70
C LEU A 156 10.78 -14.01 -7.48
N ALA A 157 9.49 -14.23 -7.79
CA ALA A 157 8.85 -15.54 -7.73
C ALA A 157 9.51 -16.63 -8.63
N ALA A 158 10.29 -16.25 -9.64
CA ALA A 158 11.01 -17.19 -10.49
C ALA A 158 12.21 -17.86 -9.80
N TYR A 159 12.62 -17.37 -8.63
CA TYR A 159 13.79 -17.86 -7.90
C TYR A 159 13.39 -18.70 -6.67
N PRO A 160 14.22 -19.68 -6.25
CA PRO A 160 14.00 -20.42 -5.01
C PRO A 160 14.01 -19.51 -3.77
N PRO A 161 13.28 -19.83 -2.68
CA PRO A 161 13.19 -18.95 -1.51
C PRO A 161 14.51 -18.45 -0.91
N PRO A 162 15.58 -19.26 -0.79
CA PRO A 162 16.87 -18.76 -0.30
C PRO A 162 17.48 -17.66 -1.18
N VAL A 163 17.31 -17.77 -2.50
CA VAL A 163 17.77 -16.77 -3.46
C VAL A 163 16.89 -15.52 -3.42
N GLN A 164 15.58 -15.69 -3.18
CA GLN A 164 14.69 -14.54 -2.96
C GLN A 164 15.13 -13.72 -1.74
N GLU A 165 15.46 -14.40 -0.64
CA GLU A 165 15.96 -13.77 0.59
C GLU A 165 17.30 -13.06 0.35
N GLU A 166 18.22 -13.68 -0.39
CA GLU A 166 19.48 -13.05 -0.79
C GLU A 166 19.25 -11.73 -1.55
N PHE A 167 18.34 -11.71 -2.53
CA PHE A 167 18.05 -10.50 -3.29
C PHE A 167 17.40 -9.44 -2.40
N LEU A 168 16.43 -9.80 -1.57
CA LEU A 168 15.80 -8.85 -0.65
C LEU A 168 16.80 -8.25 0.36
N ASN A 169 17.83 -8.99 0.75
CA ASN A 169 18.86 -8.50 1.68
C ASN A 169 19.92 -7.63 1.00
N ASN A 170 20.26 -7.91 -0.26
CA ASN A 170 21.43 -7.32 -0.92
C ASN A 170 21.11 -6.34 -2.05
N TYR A 171 19.85 -6.25 -2.49
CA TYR A 171 19.43 -5.38 -3.59
C TYR A 171 18.72 -4.15 -3.04
N THR A 172 18.86 -3.02 -3.74
CA THR A 172 18.08 -1.81 -3.48
C THR A 172 16.61 -2.10 -3.78
N LYS A 173 15.75 -1.98 -2.78
CA LYS A 173 14.32 -2.25 -2.88
C LYS A 173 13.56 -0.95 -3.08
N VAL A 174 12.80 -0.86 -4.16
CA VAL A 174 12.08 0.35 -4.55
C VAL A 174 10.59 0.04 -4.68
N MET A 175 9.75 0.92 -4.15
CA MET A 175 8.31 0.90 -4.36
C MET A 175 7.83 2.33 -4.61
N PHE A 176 6.93 2.50 -5.58
CA PHE A 176 6.23 3.76 -5.78
C PHE A 176 4.81 3.66 -5.23
N THR A 177 4.32 4.78 -4.70
CA THR A 177 2.99 4.90 -4.10
C THR A 177 2.25 6.06 -4.75
N ARG A 178 0.93 6.07 -4.58
CA ARG A 178 0.06 7.14 -5.09
C ARG A 178 -1.13 7.30 -4.17
N HIS A 179 -1.68 8.51 -4.09
CA HIS A 179 -2.90 8.73 -3.34
C HIS A 179 -3.98 7.67 -3.67
N PRO A 180 -4.50 6.91 -2.68
CA PRO A 180 -5.25 5.70 -2.95
C PRO A 180 -6.50 5.90 -3.82
N LEU A 181 -7.22 7.01 -3.62
CA LEU A 181 -8.42 7.31 -4.41
C LEU A 181 -8.09 7.76 -5.83
N GLU A 182 -6.97 8.44 -6.05
CA GLU A 182 -6.55 8.78 -7.41
C GLU A 182 -6.13 7.53 -8.17
N ARG A 183 -5.43 6.62 -7.48
CA ARG A 183 -5.04 5.34 -8.03
C ARG A 183 -6.28 4.54 -8.45
N LEU A 184 -7.33 4.54 -7.63
CA LEU A 184 -8.61 3.90 -7.93
C LEU A 184 -9.28 4.50 -9.18
N VAL A 185 -9.38 5.83 -9.27
CA VAL A 185 -9.96 6.51 -10.45
C VAL A 185 -9.12 6.23 -11.70
N SER A 186 -7.80 6.22 -11.57
CA SER A 186 -6.89 5.87 -12.67
C SER A 186 -7.10 4.43 -13.14
N ALA A 187 -7.39 3.49 -12.22
CA ALA A 187 -7.69 2.11 -12.56
C ALA A 187 -9.02 1.99 -13.33
N TYR A 188 -10.07 2.64 -12.85
CA TYR A 188 -11.37 2.68 -13.53
C TYR A 188 -11.24 3.22 -14.96
N ARG A 189 -10.62 4.40 -15.10
CA ARG A 189 -10.43 5.04 -16.41
C ARG A 189 -9.68 4.12 -17.36
N ASP A 190 -8.54 3.57 -16.92
CA ASP A 190 -7.71 2.70 -17.77
C ASP A 190 -8.40 1.39 -18.16
N LYS A 191 -9.17 0.77 -17.27
CA LYS A 191 -9.68 -0.59 -17.46
C LYS A 191 -11.11 -0.69 -17.95
N LEU A 192 -11.97 0.25 -17.58
CA LEU A 192 -13.41 0.17 -17.89
C LEU A 192 -13.88 1.21 -18.90
N LEU A 193 -13.08 2.25 -19.20
CA LEU A 193 -13.43 3.23 -20.24
C LEU A 193 -12.80 2.95 -21.60
N HIS A 194 -11.84 2.03 -21.66
CA HIS A 194 -11.16 1.60 -22.89
C HIS A 194 -11.50 0.17 -23.28
N SER A 195 -11.22 -0.17 -24.54
CA SER A 195 -11.53 -1.47 -25.13
C SER A 195 -10.48 -2.54 -24.79
N GLU A 196 -10.10 -2.68 -23.52
CA GLU A 196 -9.30 -3.82 -23.06
C GLU A 196 -10.25 -5.03 -22.89
N PRO A 197 -10.13 -6.12 -23.68
CA PRO A 197 -11.20 -7.12 -23.77
C PRO A 197 -11.57 -7.79 -22.45
N TYR A 198 -10.58 -8.11 -21.60
CA TYR A 198 -10.85 -8.77 -20.32
C TYR A 198 -11.65 -7.86 -19.38
N TYR A 199 -11.24 -6.60 -19.22
CA TYR A 199 -11.90 -5.68 -18.31
C TYR A 199 -13.21 -5.13 -18.88
N SER A 200 -13.19 -4.66 -20.13
CA SER A 200 -14.36 -4.03 -20.78
C SER A 200 -15.48 -5.01 -21.11
N THR A 201 -15.18 -6.31 -21.13
CA THR A 201 -16.16 -7.37 -21.38
C THR A 201 -16.41 -8.20 -20.13
N THR A 202 -15.42 -8.96 -19.65
CA THR A 202 -15.63 -9.94 -18.56
C THR A 202 -15.95 -9.24 -17.25
N VAL A 203 -15.09 -8.34 -16.79
CA VAL A 203 -15.29 -7.61 -15.53
C VAL A 203 -16.51 -6.69 -15.63
N ALA A 204 -16.66 -5.97 -16.74
CA ALA A 204 -17.83 -5.11 -16.94
C ALA A 204 -19.16 -5.89 -16.91
N ASN A 205 -19.21 -7.07 -17.53
CA ASN A 205 -20.41 -7.92 -17.50
C ASN A 205 -20.69 -8.47 -16.10
N GLU A 206 -19.66 -8.81 -15.33
CA GLU A 206 -19.83 -9.19 -13.92
C GLU A 206 -20.45 -8.04 -13.12
N ILE A 207 -19.95 -6.82 -13.28
CA ILE A 207 -20.48 -5.62 -12.62
C ILE A 207 -21.95 -5.38 -13.02
N ARG A 208 -22.25 -5.41 -14.33
CA ARG A 208 -23.62 -5.25 -14.84
C ARG A 208 -24.56 -6.30 -14.26
N ALA A 209 -24.11 -7.57 -14.21
CA ALA A 209 -24.92 -8.67 -13.68
C ALA A 209 -25.24 -8.50 -12.19
N MET A 210 -24.37 -7.84 -11.42
CA MET A 210 -24.56 -7.58 -9.99
C MET A 210 -25.48 -6.38 -9.71
N PHE A 211 -25.40 -5.31 -10.51
CA PHE A 211 -26.01 -4.03 -10.16
C PHE A 211 -27.07 -3.51 -11.13
N ARG A 212 -27.19 -4.07 -12.35
CA ARG A 212 -28.22 -3.66 -13.33
C ARG A 212 -29.34 -4.68 -13.43
N LYS A 213 -30.58 -4.18 -13.55
CA LYS A 213 -31.76 -5.00 -13.90
C LYS A 213 -31.67 -5.50 -15.35
N ASN A 214 -31.29 -4.62 -16.29
CA ASN A 214 -31.07 -4.98 -17.69
C ASN A 214 -29.59 -5.34 -17.93
N LYS A 215 -29.31 -6.64 -18.08
CA LYS A 215 -27.96 -7.17 -18.28
C LYS A 215 -27.40 -6.93 -19.69
N ASN A 216 -28.28 -6.62 -20.66
CA ASN A 216 -27.91 -6.44 -22.07
C ASN A 216 -27.63 -4.97 -22.43
N SER A 217 -27.55 -4.06 -21.45
CA SER A 217 -27.21 -2.66 -21.71
C SER A 217 -25.80 -2.54 -22.30
N SER A 218 -25.69 -1.88 -23.46
CA SER A 218 -24.43 -1.55 -24.12
C SER A 218 -23.69 -0.39 -23.45
N GLU A 219 -24.32 0.29 -22.48
CA GLU A 219 -23.70 1.40 -21.76
C GLU A 219 -22.50 0.92 -20.95
N LYS A 220 -21.45 1.75 -20.92
CA LYS A 220 -20.28 1.50 -20.09
C LYS A 220 -20.69 1.43 -18.61
N VAL A 221 -19.99 0.60 -17.86
CA VAL A 221 -20.12 0.52 -16.40
C VAL A 221 -19.78 1.89 -15.81
N SER A 222 -20.61 2.41 -14.91
CA SER A 222 -20.38 3.69 -14.24
C SER A 222 -19.33 3.55 -13.14
N PHE A 223 -18.77 4.67 -12.69
CA PHE A 223 -17.83 4.65 -11.59
C PHE A 223 -18.48 4.23 -10.26
N GLN A 224 -19.74 4.63 -10.03
CA GLN A 224 -20.53 4.17 -8.88
C GLN A 224 -20.68 2.64 -8.88
N GLU A 225 -21.02 2.04 -10.02
CA GLU A 225 -21.18 0.58 -10.16
C GLU A 225 -19.85 -0.15 -9.92
N PHE A 226 -18.77 0.39 -10.48
CA PHE A 226 -17.41 -0.12 -10.23
C PHE A 226 -17.03 -0.03 -8.74
N VAL A 227 -17.35 1.06 -8.05
CA VAL A 227 -17.09 1.20 -6.62
C VAL A 227 -17.92 0.22 -5.81
N SER A 228 -19.21 0.06 -6.12
CA SER A 228 -20.08 -0.93 -5.47
C SER A 228 -19.57 -2.36 -5.66
N PHE A 229 -19.00 -2.66 -6.83
CA PHE A 229 -18.38 -3.94 -7.11
C PHE A 229 -17.15 -4.23 -6.25
N ILE A 230 -16.22 -3.27 -6.11
CA ILE A 230 -15.00 -3.51 -5.32
C ILE A 230 -15.30 -3.63 -3.82
N ILE A 231 -16.26 -2.86 -3.28
CA ILE A 231 -16.62 -2.91 -1.85
C ILE A 231 -17.40 -4.18 -1.50
N ALA A 232 -18.06 -4.81 -2.48
CA ALA A 232 -18.78 -6.06 -2.30
C ALA A 232 -17.85 -7.29 -2.26
N LYS A 233 -16.58 -7.15 -2.65
CA LYS A 233 -15.62 -8.25 -2.72
C LYS A 233 -14.65 -8.25 -1.53
N PRO A 234 -14.21 -9.43 -1.05
CA PRO A 234 -13.12 -9.50 -0.08
C PRO A 234 -11.84 -8.83 -0.61
N MET A 235 -11.19 -8.02 0.23
CA MET A 235 -10.00 -7.24 -0.15
C MET A 235 -8.88 -8.07 -0.81
N ASN A 236 -8.68 -9.32 -0.34
CA ASN A 236 -7.64 -10.21 -0.84
C ASN A 236 -7.90 -10.75 -2.25
N THR A 237 -9.17 -10.75 -2.70
CA THR A 237 -9.58 -11.25 -4.03
C THR A 237 -9.66 -10.14 -5.08
N LEU A 238 -9.40 -8.90 -4.70
CA LEU A 238 -9.40 -7.77 -5.64
C LEU A 238 -8.32 -7.94 -6.71
N ASP A 239 -8.60 -7.42 -7.90
CA ASP A 239 -7.65 -7.33 -8.99
C ASP A 239 -6.48 -6.41 -8.60
N ILE A 240 -5.27 -6.69 -9.11
CA ILE A 240 -4.05 -5.92 -8.81
C ILE A 240 -4.20 -4.41 -9.10
N HIS A 241 -5.06 -4.03 -10.05
CA HIS A 241 -5.22 -2.64 -10.46
C HIS A 241 -5.92 -1.78 -9.41
N TRP A 242 -6.76 -2.37 -8.56
CA TRP A 242 -7.47 -1.67 -7.48
C TRP A 242 -7.30 -2.35 -6.10
N LYS A 243 -6.49 -3.39 -5.98
CA LYS A 243 -6.08 -3.93 -4.66
C LYS A 243 -5.28 -2.88 -3.89
N PRO A 244 -5.44 -2.75 -2.55
CA PRO A 244 -4.59 -1.87 -1.76
C PRO A 244 -3.10 -2.14 -1.97
N MET A 245 -2.30 -1.08 -2.07
CA MET A 245 -0.87 -1.15 -2.38
C MET A 245 -0.08 -1.90 -1.32
N PHE A 246 -0.46 -1.76 -0.04
CA PHE A 246 0.18 -2.50 1.06
C PHE A 246 0.02 -4.03 0.92
N LEU A 247 -1.07 -4.51 0.32
CA LEU A 247 -1.27 -5.94 0.07
C LEU A 247 -0.52 -6.45 -1.17
N LEU A 248 -0.15 -5.55 -2.09
CA LEU A 248 0.63 -5.91 -3.28
C LEU A 248 2.11 -6.10 -2.91
N CYS A 249 2.65 -5.17 -2.12
CA CYS A 249 4.08 -5.04 -1.89
C CYS A 249 4.53 -5.41 -0.48
N ASP A 250 3.62 -5.62 0.46
CA ASP A 250 3.93 -6.02 1.84
C ASP A 250 5.07 -5.20 2.49
N PRO A 251 4.94 -3.85 2.55
CA PRO A 251 5.96 -2.98 3.15
C PRO A 251 6.16 -3.21 4.66
N CYS A 252 5.34 -4.08 5.26
CA CYS A 252 5.47 -4.51 6.64
C CYS A 252 6.54 -5.57 6.85
N ASN A 253 6.76 -6.44 5.86
CA ASN A 253 7.80 -7.47 5.90
C ASN A 253 8.98 -7.15 4.96
N ILE A 254 8.75 -6.33 3.92
CA ILE A 254 9.80 -5.87 3.01
C ILE A 254 10.23 -4.46 3.39
N HIS A 255 11.51 -4.31 3.73
CA HIS A 255 12.08 -3.01 4.05
C HIS A 255 12.49 -2.27 2.77
N TYR A 256 11.62 -1.45 2.21
CA TYR A 256 11.96 -0.65 1.04
C TYR A 256 13.01 0.42 1.36
N ASP A 257 14.07 0.45 0.56
CA ASP A 257 15.14 1.44 0.67
C ASP A 257 14.70 2.80 0.11
N ILE A 258 13.87 2.79 -0.94
CA ILE A 258 13.28 3.99 -1.52
C ILE A 258 11.77 3.82 -1.69
N LEU A 259 11.00 4.74 -1.09
CA LEU A 259 9.56 4.87 -1.26
C LEU A 259 9.25 6.12 -2.08
N GLY A 260 9.06 5.93 -3.39
CA GLY A 260 8.72 7.01 -4.31
C GLY A 260 7.23 7.37 -4.29
N LYS A 261 6.92 8.57 -4.77
CA LYS A 261 5.59 9.15 -4.90
C LYS A 261 5.29 9.41 -6.37
N TYR A 262 4.09 9.01 -6.80
CA TYR A 262 3.61 9.35 -8.13
C TYR A 262 3.45 10.87 -8.31
N GLU A 263 3.19 11.58 -7.22
CA GLU A 263 3.06 13.03 -7.18
C GLU A 263 4.39 13.74 -7.50
N THR A 264 5.53 13.12 -7.20
CA THR A 264 6.89 13.64 -7.47
C THR A 264 7.70 12.71 -8.38
N LEU A 265 7.01 11.97 -9.26
CA LEU A 265 7.56 10.86 -10.03
C LEU A 265 8.86 11.19 -10.78
N GLY A 266 9.00 12.41 -11.31
CA GLY A 266 10.23 12.84 -11.99
C GLY A 266 11.44 12.85 -11.05
N LEU A 267 11.36 13.61 -9.97
CA LEU A 267 12.42 13.75 -8.97
C LEU A 267 12.73 12.41 -8.28
N ASP A 268 11.68 11.67 -7.89
CA ASP A 268 11.84 10.42 -7.17
C ASP A 268 12.45 9.33 -8.07
N SER A 269 12.13 9.31 -9.37
CA SER A 269 12.71 8.36 -10.30
C SER A 269 14.17 8.69 -10.63
N GLU A 270 14.51 9.97 -10.76
CA GLU A 270 15.90 10.41 -10.89
C GLU A 270 16.74 10.00 -9.68
N HIS A 271 16.20 10.18 -8.47
CA HIS A 271 16.85 9.72 -7.25
C HIS A 271 17.10 8.20 -7.25
N VAL A 272 16.12 7.41 -7.68
CA VAL A 272 16.26 5.94 -7.79
C VAL A 272 17.35 5.58 -8.80
N LEU A 273 17.33 6.15 -10.01
CA LEU A 273 18.30 5.85 -11.07
C LEU A 273 19.73 6.17 -10.62
N LYS A 274 19.91 7.31 -9.95
CA LYS A 274 21.20 7.68 -9.34
C LYS A 274 21.62 6.71 -8.24
N ALA A 275 20.70 6.32 -7.35
CA ALA A 275 21.00 5.45 -6.21
C ALA A 275 21.44 4.04 -6.64
N ILE A 276 20.94 3.53 -7.76
CA ILE A 276 21.33 2.22 -8.31
C ILE A 276 22.54 2.29 -9.25
N GLY A 277 23.06 3.49 -9.54
CA GLY A 277 24.16 3.69 -10.48
C GLY A 277 23.77 3.39 -11.94
N ALA A 278 22.53 3.71 -12.33
CA ALA A 278 22.12 3.62 -13.73
C ALA A 278 22.90 4.61 -14.62
N PRO A 279 23.01 4.36 -15.94
CA PRO A 279 23.66 5.30 -16.86
C PRO A 279 23.07 6.72 -16.77
N GLU A 280 23.92 7.75 -16.83
CA GLU A 280 23.48 9.16 -16.73
C GLU A 280 22.52 9.59 -17.84
N SER A 281 22.62 8.95 -19.02
CA SER A 281 21.71 9.18 -20.14
C SER A 281 20.31 8.61 -19.91
N LEU A 282 20.14 7.64 -19.01
CA LEU A 282 18.85 7.00 -18.80
C LEU A 282 17.95 7.89 -17.94
N GLN A 283 16.79 8.26 -18.50
CA GLN A 283 15.80 9.06 -17.79
C GLN A 283 14.47 8.33 -17.65
N TYR A 284 13.71 8.69 -16.61
CA TYR A 284 12.36 8.19 -16.46
C TYR A 284 11.42 8.84 -17.48
N PRO A 285 10.76 8.07 -18.36
CA PRO A 285 10.00 8.65 -19.45
C PRO A 285 8.65 9.20 -18.96
N SER A 286 8.22 10.33 -19.51
CA SER A 286 6.88 10.91 -19.25
C SER A 286 5.80 10.34 -20.17
N LEU A 287 5.89 9.05 -20.53
CA LEU A 287 4.94 8.40 -21.43
C LEU A 287 3.59 8.13 -20.75
N LYS A 288 2.54 8.20 -21.55
CA LYS A 288 1.19 7.79 -21.17
C LYS A 288 0.57 6.97 -22.32
N ARG A 289 -0.01 5.79 -22.00
CA ARG A 289 -0.64 4.89 -22.99
C ARG A 289 -1.68 5.63 -23.85
N TYR A 290 -2.57 6.37 -23.21
CA TYR A 290 -3.56 7.22 -23.88
C TYR A 290 -3.10 8.68 -23.81
N GLY A 291 -2.14 9.04 -24.67
CA GLY A 291 -1.42 10.32 -24.64
C GLY A 291 -2.30 11.56 -24.81
N SER A 292 -3.42 11.44 -25.53
CA SER A 292 -4.39 12.52 -25.73
C SER A 292 -5.20 12.87 -24.48
N GLU A 293 -5.22 12.01 -23.47
CA GLU A 293 -5.96 12.26 -22.25
C GLU A 293 -5.11 12.95 -21.18
N LYS A 294 -5.75 13.77 -20.34
CA LYS A 294 -5.15 14.29 -19.11
C LYS A 294 -4.81 13.16 -18.13
N ARG A 295 -3.69 13.28 -17.41
CA ARG A 295 -3.37 12.36 -16.29
C ARG A 295 -4.46 12.49 -15.22
N THR A 296 -4.93 11.36 -14.68
CA THR A 296 -5.77 11.39 -13.49
C THR A 296 -5.00 12.10 -12.40
N TYR A 297 -5.53 13.17 -11.82
CA TYR A 297 -4.98 13.91 -10.67
C TYR A 297 -5.98 15.02 -10.30
N GLY A 298 -6.05 15.42 -9.04
CA GLY A 298 -6.82 16.61 -8.61
C GLY A 298 -8.27 16.59 -9.10
N ASP A 299 -8.70 17.63 -9.83
CA ASP A 299 -10.07 17.86 -10.30
C ASP A 299 -10.72 16.66 -10.98
N ILE A 300 -9.97 15.94 -11.82
CA ILE A 300 -10.47 14.73 -12.48
C ILE A 300 -10.87 13.69 -11.45
N THR A 301 -10.05 13.48 -10.42
CA THR A 301 -10.38 12.54 -9.34
C THR A 301 -11.63 13.02 -8.61
N LEU A 302 -11.77 14.33 -8.37
CA LEU A 302 -12.93 14.92 -7.71
C LEU A 302 -14.23 14.70 -8.50
N GLU A 303 -14.20 14.85 -9.83
CA GLU A 303 -15.36 14.59 -10.69
C GLU A 303 -15.91 13.18 -10.55
N TYR A 304 -15.04 12.18 -10.39
CA TYR A 304 -15.45 10.80 -10.15
C TYR A 304 -15.94 10.58 -8.72
N LEU A 305 -15.23 11.12 -7.72
CA LEU A 305 -15.60 10.93 -6.32
C LEU A 305 -16.92 11.63 -5.96
N ARG A 306 -17.26 12.75 -6.61
CA ARG A 306 -18.58 13.43 -6.47
C ARG A 306 -19.76 12.58 -6.94
N GLN A 307 -19.53 11.57 -7.75
CA GLN A 307 -20.58 10.64 -8.16
C GLN A 307 -20.94 9.68 -7.02
N LEU A 308 -20.10 9.50 -6.01
CA LEU A 308 -20.33 8.47 -4.99
C LEU A 308 -21.24 8.97 -3.86
N SER A 309 -22.04 8.06 -3.31
CA SER A 309 -22.74 8.30 -2.04
C SER A 309 -21.76 8.39 -0.87
N SER A 310 -22.17 9.04 0.22
CA SER A 310 -21.37 9.13 1.45
C SER A 310 -20.99 7.74 2.00
N GLU A 311 -21.89 6.77 1.91
CA GLU A 311 -21.63 5.38 2.31
C GLU A 311 -20.53 4.73 1.43
N GLN A 312 -20.59 4.92 0.11
CA GLN A 312 -19.54 4.43 -0.78
C GLN A 312 -18.19 5.06 -0.47
N ILE A 313 -18.16 6.37 -0.21
CA ILE A 313 -16.93 7.09 0.17
C ILE A 313 -16.34 6.52 1.46
N GLU A 314 -17.16 6.30 2.49
CA GLU A 314 -16.69 5.73 3.76
C GLU A 314 -16.12 4.32 3.56
N LYS A 315 -16.83 3.48 2.81
CA LYS A 315 -16.40 2.10 2.53
C LYS A 315 -15.09 2.03 1.73
N ILE A 316 -14.90 2.88 0.72
CA ILE A 316 -13.63 2.91 -0.02
C ILE A 316 -12.49 3.50 0.82
N LYS A 317 -12.74 4.50 1.67
CA LYS A 317 -11.74 5.00 2.62
C LYS A 317 -11.32 3.89 3.58
N LYS A 318 -12.26 3.09 4.07
CA LYS A 318 -11.98 1.94 4.92
C LYS A 318 -11.18 0.86 4.18
N LEU A 319 -11.52 0.57 2.92
CA LEU A 319 -10.82 -0.39 2.08
C LEU A 319 -9.33 -0.03 1.90
N TYR A 320 -9.01 1.25 1.74
CA TYR A 320 -7.65 1.74 1.54
C TYR A 320 -7.00 2.35 2.79
N GLU A 321 -7.60 2.19 3.98
CA GLU A 321 -7.15 2.84 5.23
C GLU A 321 -5.66 2.63 5.50
N MET A 322 -5.16 1.40 5.29
CA MET A 322 -3.75 1.09 5.47
C MET A 322 -2.84 1.77 4.44
N ASP A 323 -3.28 1.97 3.21
CA ASP A 323 -2.50 2.72 2.23
C ASP A 323 -2.39 4.19 2.62
N PHE A 324 -3.47 4.78 3.15
CA PHE A 324 -3.42 6.15 3.67
C PHE A 324 -2.41 6.27 4.81
N LEU A 325 -2.50 5.37 5.79
CA LEU A 325 -1.66 5.42 7.00
C LEU A 325 -0.20 5.11 6.70
N LEU A 326 0.09 4.02 5.98
CA LEU A 326 1.47 3.56 5.75
C LEU A 326 2.24 4.50 4.82
N PHE A 327 1.54 5.12 3.87
CA PHE A 327 2.18 5.97 2.86
C PHE A 327 1.95 7.46 3.11
N ASN A 328 1.45 7.84 4.29
CA ASN A 328 1.26 9.22 4.72
C ASN A 328 0.42 10.05 3.74
N TYR A 329 -0.72 9.50 3.31
CA TYR A 329 -1.73 10.23 2.54
C TYR A 329 -2.86 10.72 3.44
N THR A 330 -3.35 11.93 3.18
CA THR A 330 -4.52 12.47 3.90
C THR A 330 -5.80 11.77 3.47
N MET A 331 -6.68 11.51 4.44
CA MET A 331 -8.06 11.03 4.19
C MET A 331 -9.06 12.18 4.03
N LYS A 332 -8.63 13.42 4.30
CA LYS A 332 -9.49 14.60 4.19
C LYS A 332 -9.60 15.01 2.74
N TYR A 333 -10.84 15.12 2.30
CA TYR A 333 -11.19 15.48 0.95
C TYR A 333 -11.21 17.00 0.77
N GLU A 334 -11.44 17.77 1.85
CA GLU A 334 -11.43 19.23 1.83
C GLU A 334 -10.05 19.84 1.54
N ASP A 335 -8.95 19.15 1.86
CA ASP A 335 -7.58 19.61 1.57
C ASP A 335 -7.28 19.69 0.05
N TYR A 336 -8.11 19.06 -0.79
CA TYR A 336 -8.07 19.20 -2.25
C TYR A 336 -8.73 20.50 -2.75
N PHE A 337 -9.55 21.15 -1.94
CA PHE A 337 -10.24 22.41 -2.26
C PHE A 337 -9.49 23.65 -1.77
N SER A 338 -8.65 23.51 -0.74
CA SER A 338 -7.96 24.64 -0.09
C SER A 338 -6.76 25.23 -0.85
N LEU A 339 -6.43 24.73 -2.04
CA LEU A 339 -5.38 25.31 -2.89
C LEU A 339 -5.88 26.25 -3.99
N LYS A 340 -7.18 26.55 -4.02
CA LYS A 340 -7.74 27.69 -4.78
C LYS A 340 -8.98 28.26 -4.07
N SER A 341 -8.74 29.14 -3.10
CA SER A 341 -9.64 30.23 -2.76
C SER A 341 -8.82 31.47 -2.49
#